data_AF-A0A7W1GFJ9-F1
#
_entry.id   AF-A0A7W1GFJ9-F1
#
_cell.length_a   1.000
_cell.length_b   1.000
_cell.length_c   1.000
_cell.angle_alpha   90.00
_cell.angle_beta   90.00
_cell.angle_gamma   90.00
#
_symmetry.space_group_name_H-M   'P 1'
#
loop_
_entity.id
_entity.type
_entity.pdbx_description
1 polymer ?
#
loop_
_entity_poly.entity_id
_entity_poly.type
_entity_poly.pdbx_seq_one_letter_code
_entity_poly.pdbx_strand_id
1 'polypeptide(L)'
;MENQLIHLYLFVCQTYDTSSETCFQRLCNNAKPLFTDQELITIWFFAHINGCFEKKKMHRLIHNYWRDWFPQLPSYQTFVLRLNRLEPTFQTFGAVLSAALAATRTPEIDHLVDSLPVMLAQHRHSSRARVAREVADVGFCAAKKTRFHGVRLHLIAQRRQGRLPRPAPVWL
;
A
#
# COMPACT_ATOMS: atom_id res chain seq x y z
N MET A 1 16.72 -15.01 4.99
CA MET A 1 15.31 -14.63 4.77
C MET A 1 14.51 -14.64 6.06
N GLU A 2 14.69 -15.63 6.93
CA GLU A 2 13.99 -15.73 8.23
C GLU A 2 14.21 -14.51 9.14
N ASN A 3 15.46 -14.11 9.37
CA ASN A 3 15.76 -12.90 10.18
C ASN A 3 15.08 -11.64 9.65
N GLN A 4 14.98 -11.49 8.33
CA GLN A 4 14.29 -10.35 7.72
C GLN A 4 12.80 -10.39 8.02
N LEU A 5 12.17 -11.56 7.95
CA LEU A 5 10.76 -11.74 8.30
C LEU A 5 10.51 -11.46 9.79
N ILE A 6 11.41 -11.92 10.67
CA ILE A 6 11.34 -11.65 12.12
C ILE A 6 11.43 -10.14 12.38
N HIS A 7 12.45 -9.46 11.84
CA HIS A 7 12.61 -8.01 12.03
C HIS A 7 11.41 -7.23 11.50
N LEU A 8 10.89 -7.63 10.34
CA LEU A 8 9.70 -7.02 9.76
C LEU A 8 8.46 -7.24 10.64
N TYR A 9 8.26 -8.46 11.15
CA TYR A 9 7.14 -8.77 12.04
C TYR A 9 7.20 -7.95 13.32
N LEU A 10 8.38 -7.85 13.96
CA LEU A 10 8.58 -7.02 15.14
C LEU A 10 8.31 -5.53 14.86
N PHE A 11 8.79 -5.01 13.73
CA PHE A 11 8.51 -3.63 13.31
C PHE A 11 7.02 -3.38 13.10
N VAL A 12 6.32 -4.33 12.46
CA VAL A 12 4.88 -4.26 12.24
C VAL A 12 4.11 -4.28 13.56
N CYS A 13 4.43 -5.19 14.47
CA CYS A 13 3.81 -5.24 15.80
C CYS A 13 4.03 -3.93 16.56
N GLN A 14 5.28 -3.46 16.67
CA GLN A 14 5.59 -2.22 17.37
C GLN A 14 4.80 -1.04 16.81
N THR A 15 4.76 -0.89 15.48
CA THR A 15 4.05 0.21 14.84
C THR A 15 2.54 0.08 15.05
N TYR A 16 1.99 -1.11 14.84
CA TYR A 16 0.56 -1.37 14.97
C TYR A 16 0.04 -1.15 16.39
N ASP A 17 0.82 -1.56 17.39
CA ASP A 17 0.43 -1.47 18.81
C ASP A 17 0.61 -0.06 19.37
N THR A 18 1.56 0.72 18.84
CA THR A 18 1.83 2.10 19.30
C THR A 18 0.93 3.13 18.62
N SER A 19 0.48 2.87 17.39
CA SER A 19 -0.36 3.79 16.64
C SER A 19 -1.85 3.52 16.88
N SER A 20 -2.54 4.41 17.59
CA SER A 20 -3.98 4.28 17.84
C SER A 20 -4.81 4.21 16.55
N GLU A 21 -4.38 4.90 15.49
CA GLU A 21 -5.01 4.92 14.17
C GLU A 21 -4.98 3.56 13.44
N THR A 22 -4.09 2.65 13.82
CA THR A 22 -3.98 1.32 13.21
C THR A 22 -4.81 0.26 13.93
N CYS A 23 -5.24 0.54 15.16
CA CYS A 23 -6.00 -0.37 16.02
C CYS A 23 -7.50 -0.28 15.74
N PHE A 24 -7.96 -0.99 14.71
CA PHE A 24 -9.40 -1.08 14.42
C PHE A 24 -10.12 -2.03 15.38
N GLN A 25 -11.12 -1.51 16.10
CA GLN A 25 -12.08 -2.36 16.80
C GLN A 25 -13.00 -3.06 15.80
N ARG A 26 -13.09 -4.38 15.90
CA ARG A 26 -14.01 -5.20 15.11
C ARG A 26 -15.28 -5.46 15.90
N LEU A 27 -16.38 -4.86 15.48
CA LEU A 27 -17.70 -5.02 16.09
C LEU A 27 -18.41 -6.28 15.55
N CYS A 28 -17.78 -7.45 15.66
CA CYS A 28 -18.37 -8.72 15.21
C CYS A 28 -17.88 -9.92 16.04
N ASN A 29 -18.48 -11.09 15.85
CA ASN A 29 -18.08 -12.31 16.57
C ASN A 29 -16.61 -12.70 16.35
N ASN A 30 -16.01 -12.26 15.25
CA ASN A 30 -14.59 -12.41 14.95
C ASN A 30 -13.77 -11.16 15.37
N ALA A 31 -14.11 -10.61 16.54
CA ALA A 31 -13.48 -9.40 17.09
C ALA A 31 -11.98 -9.59 17.30
N LYS A 32 -11.57 -10.80 17.69
CA LYS A 32 -10.17 -11.21 17.89
C LYS A 32 -9.87 -12.38 16.96
N PRO A 33 -9.42 -12.13 15.72
CA PRO A 33 -9.11 -13.21 14.79
C PRO A 33 -7.88 -14.00 15.24
N LEU A 34 -7.85 -15.29 14.95
CA LEU A 34 -6.64 -16.10 15.14
C LEU A 34 -5.49 -15.65 14.23
N PHE A 35 -5.81 -15.27 12.99
CA PHE A 35 -4.88 -14.64 12.08
C PHE A 35 -4.97 -13.12 12.24
N THR A 36 -3.93 -12.46 12.74
CA THR A 36 -3.96 -11.05 13.13
C THR A 36 -3.81 -10.12 11.92
N ASP A 37 -4.07 -8.81 12.12
CA ASP A 37 -3.78 -7.82 11.09
C ASP A 37 -2.27 -7.56 10.97
N GLN A 38 -1.52 -7.70 12.05
CA GLN A 38 -0.05 -7.63 12.04
C GLN A 38 0.56 -8.72 11.15
N GLU A 39 0.08 -9.96 11.23
CA GLU A 39 0.52 -11.04 10.33
C GLU A 39 0.21 -10.70 8.86
N LEU A 40 -0.98 -10.17 8.59
CA LEU A 40 -1.41 -9.78 7.25
C LEU A 40 -0.54 -8.66 6.65
N ILE A 41 -0.25 -7.63 7.43
CA ILE A 41 0.61 -6.49 7.06
C ILE A 41 2.05 -6.97 6.85
N THR A 42 2.54 -7.85 7.71
CA THR A 42 3.88 -8.45 7.59
C THR A 42 4.02 -9.19 6.27
N ILE A 43 3.05 -10.05 5.92
CA ILE A 43 3.06 -10.75 4.62
C ILE A 43 3.08 -9.77 3.46
N TRP A 44 2.29 -8.69 3.54
CA TRP A 44 2.22 -7.68 2.49
C TRP A 44 3.58 -7.02 2.26
N PHE A 45 4.23 -6.52 3.31
CA PHE A 45 5.55 -5.90 3.21
C PHE A 45 6.62 -6.90 2.78
N PHE A 46 6.60 -8.11 3.36
CA PHE A 46 7.57 -9.15 3.05
C PHE A 46 7.54 -9.49 1.56
N ALA A 47 6.34 -9.67 1.00
CA ALA A 47 6.20 -9.96 -0.42
C ALA A 47 6.65 -8.79 -1.30
N HIS A 48 6.35 -7.53 -0.93
CA HIS A 48 6.80 -6.35 -1.68
C HIS A 48 8.31 -6.20 -1.69
N ILE A 49 8.99 -6.42 -0.55
CA ILE A 49 10.45 -6.36 -0.47
C ILE A 49 11.09 -7.44 -1.37
N ASN A 50 10.41 -8.58 -1.54
CA ASN A 50 10.82 -9.65 -2.45
C ASN A 50 10.31 -9.48 -3.89
N GLY A 51 9.82 -8.29 -4.28
CA GLY A 51 9.38 -7.99 -5.65
C GLY A 51 8.06 -8.66 -6.07
N CYS A 52 7.28 -9.17 -5.13
CA CYS A 52 6.00 -9.82 -5.38
C CYS A 52 4.83 -8.87 -5.09
N PHE A 53 4.30 -8.23 -6.13
CA PHE A 53 3.24 -7.21 -6.03
C PHE A 53 1.82 -7.73 -6.26
N GLU A 54 1.65 -8.93 -6.81
CA GLU A 54 0.32 -9.51 -7.06
C GLU A 54 -0.21 -10.23 -5.81
N LYS A 55 -1.38 -9.82 -5.31
CA LYS A 55 -2.02 -10.42 -4.11
C LYS A 55 -2.11 -11.96 -4.17
N LYS A 56 -2.41 -12.52 -5.34
CA LYS A 56 -2.47 -13.98 -5.56
C LYS A 56 -1.10 -14.65 -5.45
N LYS A 57 -0.03 -13.99 -5.92
CA LYS A 57 1.34 -14.49 -5.76
C LYS A 57 1.80 -14.37 -4.31
N MET A 58 1.46 -13.28 -3.61
CA MET A 58 1.75 -13.11 -2.18
C MET A 58 1.17 -14.25 -1.35
N HIS A 59 -0.14 -14.53 -1.53
CA HIS A 59 -0.82 -15.58 -0.78
C HIS A 59 -0.20 -16.96 -1.05
N ARG A 60 0.11 -17.28 -2.32
CA ARG A 60 0.79 -18.52 -2.70
C ARG A 60 2.21 -18.62 -2.16
N LEU A 61 2.97 -17.52 -2.13
CA LEU A 61 4.32 -17.47 -1.57
C LEU A 61 4.30 -17.93 -0.12
N ILE A 62 3.39 -17.38 0.69
CA ILE A 62 3.28 -17.73 2.11
C ILE A 62 2.78 -19.17 2.27
N HIS A 63 1.75 -19.55 1.52
CA HIS A 63 1.22 -20.91 1.56
C HIS A 63 2.28 -21.97 1.25
N ASN A 64 3.19 -21.72 0.29
CA ASN A 64 4.14 -22.73 -0.17
C ASN A 64 5.44 -22.77 0.63
N TYR A 65 5.90 -21.65 1.17
CA TYR A 65 7.23 -21.55 1.78
C TYR A 65 7.24 -21.12 3.24
N TRP A 66 6.14 -20.54 3.74
CA TRP A 66 6.07 -19.94 5.09
C TRP A 66 4.83 -20.39 5.85
N ARG A 67 4.25 -21.55 5.49
CA ARG A 67 3.01 -22.06 6.09
C ARG A 67 3.18 -22.32 7.59
N ASP A 68 4.33 -22.84 7.99
CA ASP A 68 4.63 -23.16 9.39
C ASP A 68 4.71 -21.90 10.26
N TRP A 69 5.09 -20.76 9.67
CA TRP A 69 5.18 -19.48 10.34
C TRP A 69 3.85 -18.73 10.39
N PHE A 70 2.93 -19.03 9.47
CA PHE A 70 1.58 -18.47 9.40
C PHE A 70 0.53 -19.59 9.35
N PRO A 71 0.41 -20.41 10.40
CA PRO A 71 -0.42 -21.62 10.39
C PRO A 71 -1.90 -21.31 10.17
N GLN A 72 -2.35 -20.14 10.63
CA GLN A 72 -3.72 -19.65 10.52
C GLN A 72 -3.99 -18.85 9.23
N LEU A 73 -3.09 -18.92 8.24
CA LEU A 73 -3.25 -18.19 6.97
C LEU A 73 -4.62 -18.53 6.34
N PRO A 74 -5.49 -17.52 6.15
CA PRO A 74 -6.86 -17.73 5.70
C PRO A 74 -6.91 -18.06 4.20
N SER A 75 -8.12 -18.34 3.70
CA SER A 75 -8.36 -18.48 2.26
C SER A 75 -7.94 -17.21 1.50
N TYR A 76 -7.59 -17.37 0.22
CA TYR A 76 -7.20 -16.24 -0.63
C TYR A 76 -8.27 -15.13 -0.66
N GLN A 77 -9.55 -15.50 -0.71
CA GLN A 77 -10.66 -14.54 -0.72
C GLN A 77 -10.70 -13.72 0.57
N THR A 78 -10.61 -14.37 1.73
CA THR A 78 -10.59 -13.72 3.03
C THR A 78 -9.32 -12.86 3.21
N PHE A 79 -8.17 -13.34 2.74
CA PHE A 79 -6.91 -12.61 2.75
C PHE A 79 -7.04 -11.28 1.99
N VAL A 80 -7.54 -11.31 0.75
CA VAL A 80 -7.72 -10.11 -0.08
C VAL A 80 -8.75 -9.16 0.53
N LEU A 81 -9.87 -9.69 1.02
CA LEU A 81 -10.92 -8.90 1.66
C LEU A 81 -10.37 -8.11 2.85
N ARG A 82 -9.63 -8.78 3.74
CA ARG A 82 -9.02 -8.15 4.91
C ARG A 82 -7.96 -7.13 4.52
N LEU A 83 -7.10 -7.47 3.55
CA LEU A 83 -6.03 -6.59 3.12
C LEU A 83 -6.57 -5.27 2.57
N ASN A 84 -7.68 -5.32 1.81
CA ASN A 84 -8.31 -4.12 1.27
C ASN A 84 -8.94 -3.22 2.35
N ARG A 85 -9.27 -3.77 3.53
CA ARG A 85 -9.84 -3.00 4.65
C ARG A 85 -8.77 -2.32 5.51
N LEU A 86 -7.50 -2.70 5.37
CA LEU A 86 -6.37 -2.13 6.09
C LEU A 86 -5.78 -0.89 5.40
N GLU A 87 -6.51 -0.28 4.48
CA GLU A 87 -6.06 0.90 3.74
C GLU A 87 -5.58 2.04 4.65
N PRO A 88 -6.29 2.44 5.73
CA PRO A 88 -5.79 3.51 6.60
C PRO A 88 -4.57 3.07 7.41
N THR A 89 -4.44 1.78 7.76
CA THR A 89 -3.24 1.28 8.42
C THR A 89 -1.98 1.51 7.56
N PHE A 90 -2.06 1.27 6.26
CA PHE A 90 -0.92 1.52 5.36
C PHE A 90 -0.55 3.00 5.27
N GLN A 91 -1.50 3.93 5.46
CA GLN A 91 -1.20 5.36 5.57
C GLN A 91 -0.35 5.65 6.80
N THR A 92 -0.71 5.08 7.96
CA THR A 92 0.09 5.24 9.20
C THR A 92 1.50 4.66 9.05
N PHE A 93 1.64 3.46 8.49
CA PHE A 93 2.96 2.90 8.19
C PHE A 93 3.76 3.79 7.24
N GLY A 94 3.11 4.35 6.21
CA GLY A 94 3.72 5.32 5.30
C GLY A 94 4.24 6.56 6.03
N ALA A 95 3.46 7.10 6.97
CA ALA A 95 3.85 8.24 7.78
C ALA A 95 5.06 7.93 8.69
N VAL A 96 5.03 6.80 9.41
CA VAL A 96 6.13 6.34 10.28
C VAL A 96 7.43 6.15 9.49
N LEU A 97 7.36 5.46 8.35
CA LEU A 97 8.51 5.24 7.48
C LEU A 97 9.04 6.56 6.89
N SER A 98 8.14 7.47 6.49
CA SER A 98 8.53 8.79 5.99
C SER A 98 9.22 9.62 7.07
N ALA A 99 8.72 9.60 8.31
CA ALA A 99 9.33 10.29 9.44
C ALA A 99 10.71 9.74 9.80
N ALA A 100 10.87 8.41 9.82
CA ALA A 100 12.16 7.76 10.03
C ALA A 100 13.18 8.15 8.93
N LEU A 101 12.73 8.26 7.67
CA LEU A 101 13.57 8.75 6.57
C LEU A 101 13.91 10.25 6.69
N ALA A 102 13.06 11.05 7.34
CA ALA A 102 13.24 12.48 7.58
C ALA A 102 14.30 12.77 8.63
N ALA A 103 14.25 12.06 9.76
CA ALA A 103 15.06 12.34 10.96
C ALA A 103 16.57 12.30 10.71
N THR A 104 16.99 11.68 9.61
CA THR A 104 18.39 11.54 9.23
C THR A 104 18.91 12.65 8.31
N ARG A 105 18.10 13.65 7.94
CA ARG A 105 18.46 14.57 6.83
C ARG A 105 17.97 16.01 6.97
N THR A 106 18.74 16.92 6.38
CA THR A 106 18.36 18.32 6.16
C THR A 106 17.29 18.42 5.08
N PRO A 107 16.20 19.16 5.31
CA PRO A 107 15.15 19.37 4.32
C PRO A 107 15.66 20.23 3.16
N GLU A 108 15.42 19.78 1.92
CA GLU A 108 15.59 20.62 0.72
C GLU A 108 14.29 21.40 0.45
N ILE A 109 14.39 22.63 -0.07
CA ILE A 109 13.21 23.47 -0.34
C ILE A 109 12.51 23.04 -1.65
N ASP A 110 13.27 22.47 -2.58
CA ASP A 110 12.77 22.07 -3.90
C ASP A 110 11.79 20.90 -3.80
N HIS A 111 10.64 21.03 -4.48
CA HIS A 111 9.66 19.96 -4.63
C HIS A 111 9.48 19.62 -6.11
N LEU A 112 9.38 18.33 -6.39
CA LEU A 112 9.06 17.78 -7.68
C LEU A 112 7.59 17.38 -7.67
N VAL A 113 6.88 17.72 -8.74
CA VAL A 113 5.50 17.32 -8.95
C VAL A 113 5.45 16.44 -10.20
N ASP A 114 4.90 15.25 -10.06
CA ASP A 114 4.63 14.35 -11.17
C ASP A 114 3.17 13.90 -11.12
N SER A 115 2.64 13.46 -12.26
CA SER A 115 1.30 12.92 -12.34
C SER A 115 1.25 11.66 -13.17
N LEU A 116 0.47 10.67 -12.71
CA LEU A 116 0.26 9.42 -13.44
C LEU A 116 -1.23 9.08 -13.50
N PRO A 117 -1.70 8.53 -14.62
CA PRO A 117 -3.10 8.14 -14.76
C PRO A 117 -3.35 6.77 -14.12
N VAL A 118 -4.34 6.71 -13.22
CA VAL A 118 -4.95 5.46 -12.77
C VAL A 118 -6.13 5.18 -13.70
N MET A 119 -5.86 4.40 -14.74
CA MET A 119 -6.82 4.14 -15.82
C MET A 119 -7.79 3.03 -15.44
N LEU A 120 -9.09 3.35 -15.40
CA LEU A 120 -10.18 2.39 -15.17
C LEU A 120 -10.71 1.82 -16.49
N ALA A 121 -10.68 2.62 -17.56
CA ALA A 121 -10.93 2.18 -18.93
C ALA A 121 -10.05 2.96 -19.91
N GLN A 122 -9.80 2.40 -21.11
CA GLN A 122 -8.87 2.97 -22.10
C GLN A 122 -9.50 3.06 -23.51
N HIS A 123 -8.93 3.91 -24.36
CA HIS A 123 -9.29 4.03 -25.78
C HIS A 123 -10.80 4.22 -26.00
N ARG A 124 -11.41 3.39 -26.87
CA ARG A 124 -12.83 3.47 -27.24
C ARG A 124 -13.77 3.24 -26.06
N HIS A 125 -13.29 2.59 -25.00
CA HIS A 125 -14.08 2.32 -23.80
C HIS A 125 -14.08 3.48 -22.81
N SER A 126 -13.14 4.45 -22.92
CA SER A 126 -13.06 5.56 -21.97
C SER A 126 -14.31 6.43 -22.00
N SER A 127 -14.85 6.73 -23.19
CA SER A 127 -16.04 7.60 -23.32
C SER A 127 -17.34 6.96 -22.83
N ARG A 128 -17.37 5.63 -22.65
CA ARG A 128 -18.56 4.87 -22.23
C ARG A 128 -18.48 4.36 -20.80
N ALA A 129 -17.35 4.54 -20.12
CA ALA A 129 -17.14 4.03 -18.78
C ALA A 129 -18.14 4.65 -17.79
N ARG A 130 -18.58 3.81 -16.85
CA ARG A 130 -19.55 4.20 -15.80
C ARG A 130 -19.03 4.00 -14.38
N VAL A 131 -17.81 3.48 -14.23
CA VAL A 131 -17.21 3.20 -12.94
C VAL A 131 -16.69 4.49 -12.30
N ALA A 132 -16.96 4.65 -11.00
CA ALA A 132 -16.46 5.73 -10.14
C ALA A 132 -16.67 7.15 -10.72
N ARG A 133 -17.83 7.43 -11.33
CA ARG A 133 -18.12 8.72 -12.00
C ARG A 133 -18.08 9.92 -11.06
N GLU A 134 -18.22 9.68 -9.77
CA GLU A 134 -18.09 10.64 -8.70
C GLU A 134 -16.66 11.21 -8.56
N VAL A 135 -15.65 10.50 -9.05
CA VAL A 135 -14.22 10.89 -8.91
C VAL A 135 -13.41 10.76 -10.20
N ALA A 136 -13.85 9.93 -11.15
CA ALA A 136 -13.12 9.61 -12.37
C ALA A 136 -13.72 10.30 -13.60
N ASP A 137 -12.84 10.76 -14.49
CA ASP A 137 -13.21 11.45 -15.72
C ASP A 137 -12.33 11.01 -16.90
N VAL A 138 -12.70 11.45 -18.11
CA VAL A 138 -11.97 11.18 -19.34
C VAL A 138 -10.78 12.11 -19.47
N GLY A 139 -9.58 11.52 -19.42
CA GLY A 139 -8.32 12.21 -19.63
C GLY A 139 -7.55 11.69 -20.86
N PHE A 140 -6.49 12.39 -21.20
CA PHE A 140 -5.46 11.91 -22.13
C PHE A 140 -4.13 11.76 -21.39
N CYS A 141 -3.44 10.64 -21.65
CA CYS A 141 -2.08 10.39 -21.18
C CYS A 141 -1.12 10.50 -22.37
N ALA A 142 -0.35 11.57 -22.42
CA ALA A 142 0.59 11.83 -23.52
C ALA A 142 1.68 10.76 -23.60
N ALA A 143 2.27 10.37 -22.47
CA ALA A 143 3.31 9.33 -22.40
C ALA A 143 2.86 7.98 -23.00
N LYS A 144 1.58 7.61 -22.81
CA LYS A 144 1.00 6.37 -23.34
C LYS A 144 0.20 6.59 -24.64
N LYS A 145 0.14 7.83 -25.15
CA LYS A 145 -0.65 8.26 -26.32
C LYS A 145 -2.09 7.72 -26.34
N THR A 146 -2.75 7.65 -25.18
CA THR A 146 -4.10 7.07 -25.06
C THR A 146 -5.03 7.96 -24.27
N ARG A 147 -6.31 7.99 -24.68
CA ARG A 147 -7.41 8.45 -23.83
C ARG A 147 -7.72 7.38 -22.78
N PHE A 148 -8.14 7.82 -21.61
CA PHE A 148 -8.52 6.95 -20.50
C PHE A 148 -9.69 7.55 -19.74
N HIS A 149 -10.49 6.72 -19.09
CA HIS A 149 -11.41 7.12 -18.03
C HIS A 149 -10.79 6.68 -16.71
N GLY A 150 -10.65 7.59 -15.76
CA GLY A 150 -9.97 7.29 -14.50
C GLY A 150 -9.62 8.53 -13.70
N VAL A 151 -8.67 8.39 -12.78
CA VAL A 151 -8.17 9.51 -11.96
C VAL A 151 -6.72 9.82 -12.30
N ARG A 152 -6.31 11.07 -12.07
CA ARG A 152 -4.89 11.45 -12.11
C ARG A 152 -4.35 11.44 -10.68
N LEU A 153 -3.40 10.56 -10.42
CA LEU A 153 -2.64 10.59 -9.19
C LEU A 153 -1.56 11.66 -9.34
N HIS A 154 -1.56 12.65 -8.46
CA HIS A 154 -0.52 13.67 -8.36
C HIS A 154 0.40 13.31 -7.20
N LEU A 155 1.70 13.22 -7.46
CA LEU A 155 2.73 12.99 -6.46
C LEU A 155 3.53 14.27 -6.28
N ILE A 156 3.59 14.75 -5.04
CA ILE A 156 4.54 15.78 -4.63
C ILE A 156 5.65 15.07 -3.86
N ALA A 157 6.89 15.32 -4.26
CA ALA A 157 8.05 14.73 -3.60
C ALA A 157 9.13 15.79 -3.39
N GLN A 158 9.66 15.85 -2.18
CA GLN A 158 10.79 16.68 -1.85
C GLN A 158 12.04 16.17 -2.58
N ARG A 159 12.76 17.08 -3.25
CA ARG A 159 14.00 16.77 -3.94
C ARG A 159 15.03 16.24 -2.95
N ARG A 160 15.86 15.31 -3.45
CA ARG A 160 17.00 14.75 -2.72
C ARG A 160 18.17 14.60 -3.67
N GLN A 161 19.24 15.35 -3.45
CA GLN A 161 20.40 15.28 -4.34
C GLN A 161 20.98 13.86 -4.40
N GLY A 162 21.15 13.33 -5.62
CA GLY A 162 21.74 12.01 -5.87
C GLY A 162 20.91 10.81 -5.41
N ARG A 163 19.64 10.99 -5.02
CA ARG A 163 18.75 9.89 -4.59
C ARG A 163 17.32 10.08 -5.08
N LEU A 164 16.50 9.05 -4.90
CA LEU A 164 15.07 9.14 -5.19
C LEU A 164 14.40 10.23 -4.33
N PRO A 165 13.54 11.08 -4.94
CA PRO A 165 12.75 12.07 -4.21
C PRO A 165 11.93 11.43 -3.10
N ARG A 166 11.73 12.15 -2.00
CA ARG A 166 10.93 11.66 -0.88
C ARG A 166 9.48 12.10 -1.05
N PRO A 167 8.50 11.19 -1.03
CA PRO A 167 7.08 11.57 -1.05
C PRO A 167 6.76 12.53 0.10
N ALA A 168 6.13 13.65 -0.22
CA ALA A 168 5.63 14.62 0.73
C ALA A 168 4.11 14.42 0.86
N PRO A 169 3.57 14.37 2.09
CA PRO A 169 2.12 14.38 2.27
C PRO A 169 1.56 15.70 1.75
N VAL A 170 0.47 15.62 0.99
CA VAL A 170 -0.31 16.79 0.59
C VAL A 170 -1.44 16.87 1.59
N TRP A 171 -1.37 17.84 2.52
CA TRP A 171 -2.54 18.20 3.31
C TRP A 171 -3.50 18.94 2.38
N LEU A 172 -4.61 18.31 2.02
CA LEU A 172 -5.74 18.94 1.34
C LEU A 172 -6.81 19.30 2.37
#